data_AF-A0A7T5RYN4-F1
#
_entry.id   AF-A0A7T5RYN4-F1
#
_cell.length_a   1.000
_cell.length_b   1.000
_cell.length_c   1.000
_cell.angle_alpha   90.00
_cell.angle_beta   90.00
_cell.angle_gamma   90.00
#
_symmetry.space_group_name_H-M   'P 1'
#
loop_
_entity.id
_entity.type
_entity.pdbx_description
1 polymer ?
#
loop_
_entity_poly.entity_id
_entity_poly.type
_entity_poly.pdbx_seq_one_letter_code
_entity_poly.pdbx_strand_id
1 'polypeptide(L)'
;MLKKVGQILIFAAVCLVAATWQFAFISSLPGVFNQINLGLMLLIFILFFFGARAALFFIFSFGFLMDTFSFQFFSFYFICLAVAAVASYLILENWLTNKSLYSFWVLFLVATLVYNLAAGILTFLAANFQGLPGFLTFSFWRNVFYQSAWNILAAALFFNISVVLAKRFQPFFLEKKSGL
;
A
#
# COMPACT_ATOMS: atom_id res chain seq x y z
N MET A 1 -4.27 -29.64 -6.95
CA MET A 1 -4.67 -28.41 -7.69
C MET A 1 -5.80 -27.65 -6.99
N LEU A 2 -6.86 -28.33 -6.50
CA LEU A 2 -7.97 -27.70 -5.76
C LEU A 2 -7.55 -26.73 -4.63
N LYS A 3 -6.57 -27.12 -3.80
CA LYS A 3 -6.09 -26.26 -2.68
C LYS A 3 -5.53 -24.91 -3.13
N LYS A 4 -4.80 -24.88 -4.26
CA LYS A 4 -4.22 -23.64 -4.82
C LYS A 4 -5.30 -22.75 -5.41
N VAL A 5 -6.27 -23.34 -6.12
CA VAL A 5 -7.42 -22.62 -6.67
C VAL A 5 -8.25 -22.00 -5.54
N GLY A 6 -8.50 -22.74 -4.47
CA GLY A 6 -9.20 -22.23 -3.28
C GLY A 6 -8.50 -21.04 -2.63
N GLN A 7 -7.16 -21.07 -2.49
CA GLN A 7 -6.38 -19.95 -1.96
C GLN A 7 -6.49 -18.70 -2.84
N ILE A 8 -6.44 -18.86 -4.16
CA ILE A 8 -6.59 -17.74 -5.11
C ILE A 8 -7.99 -17.14 -5.00
N LEU A 9 -9.04 -17.98 -4.94
CA LEU A 9 -10.42 -17.52 -4.79
C LEU A 9 -10.63 -16.75 -3.48
N ILE A 10 -10.09 -17.25 -2.37
CA ILE A 10 -10.14 -16.55 -1.08
C ILE A 10 -9.43 -15.20 -1.16
N PHE A 11 -8.23 -15.15 -1.77
CA PHE A 11 -7.50 -13.90 -1.93
C PHE A 11 -8.27 -12.88 -2.78
N ALA A 12 -8.86 -13.33 -3.90
CA ALA A 12 -9.69 -12.49 -4.75
C ALA A 12 -10.92 -11.97 -4.00
N ALA A 13 -11.58 -12.82 -3.20
CA ALA A 13 -12.71 -12.42 -2.35
C ALA A 13 -12.29 -11.36 -1.32
N VAL A 14 -11.13 -11.53 -0.67
CA VAL A 14 -10.58 -10.52 0.25
C VAL A 14 -10.31 -9.19 -0.47
N CYS A 15 -9.74 -9.22 -1.68
CA CYS A 15 -9.52 -8.02 -2.48
C CYS A 15 -10.84 -7.33 -2.83
N LEU A 16 -11.89 -8.10 -3.15
CA LEU A 16 -13.21 -7.56 -3.46
C LEU A 16 -13.86 -6.91 -2.24
N VAL A 17 -13.80 -7.56 -1.08
CA VAL A 17 -14.29 -6.98 0.18
C VAL A 17 -13.51 -5.72 0.52
N ALA A 18 -12.18 -5.72 0.37
CA ALA A 18 -11.35 -4.55 0.63
C ALA A 18 -11.67 -3.39 -0.32
N ALA A 19 -11.84 -3.66 -1.62
CA ALA A 19 -12.15 -2.64 -2.62
C ALA A 19 -13.54 -2.03 -2.40
N THR A 20 -14.54 -2.88 -2.14
CA THR A 20 -15.90 -2.42 -1.83
C THR A 20 -15.94 -1.62 -0.52
N TRP A 21 -15.19 -2.04 0.50
CA TRP A 21 -15.07 -1.29 1.76
C TRP A 21 -14.37 0.06 1.57
N GLN A 22 -13.29 0.10 0.80
CA GLN A 22 -12.60 1.35 0.45
C GLN A 22 -13.56 2.31 -0.26
N PHE A 23 -14.25 1.83 -1.28
CA PHE A 23 -15.11 2.65 -2.13
C PHE A 23 -16.39 3.11 -1.40
N ALA A 24 -17.12 2.20 -0.76
CA ALA A 24 -18.42 2.51 -0.18
C ALA A 24 -18.32 3.13 1.23
N PHE A 25 -17.47 2.58 2.09
CA PHE A 25 -17.39 3.01 3.49
C PHE A 25 -16.35 4.10 3.69
N ILE A 26 -15.09 3.85 3.35
CA ILE A 26 -14.02 4.77 3.72
C ILE A 26 -14.13 6.10 2.97
N SER A 27 -14.44 6.03 1.67
CA SER A 27 -14.57 7.24 0.85
C SER A 27 -15.74 8.13 1.29
N SER A 28 -16.72 7.60 2.02
CA SER A 28 -17.86 8.38 2.56
C SER A 28 -17.64 8.89 4.00
N LEU A 29 -16.55 8.53 4.67
CA LEU A 29 -16.27 9.02 6.02
C LEU A 29 -15.97 10.54 6.02
N PRO A 30 -16.36 11.28 7.06
CA PRO A 30 -16.12 12.71 7.12
C PRO A 30 -14.67 13.05 7.51
N GLY A 31 -14.24 14.26 7.13
CA GLY A 31 -13.02 14.88 7.63
C GLY A 31 -11.75 14.16 7.20
N VAL A 32 -10.91 13.76 8.17
CA VAL A 32 -9.60 13.13 7.92
C VAL A 32 -9.69 11.62 7.67
N PHE A 33 -10.84 11.00 7.97
CA PHE A 33 -11.01 9.55 7.88
C PHE A 33 -11.20 9.06 6.44
N ASN A 34 -11.70 9.90 5.53
CA ASN A 34 -11.73 9.58 4.09
C ASN A 34 -10.34 9.57 3.44
N GLN A 35 -9.31 10.01 4.16
CA GLN A 35 -7.92 9.94 3.69
C GLN A 35 -7.28 8.59 4.04
N ILE A 36 -8.03 7.62 4.57
CA ILE A 36 -7.52 6.26 4.72
C ILE A 36 -7.46 5.60 3.34
N ASN A 37 -6.29 5.09 2.97
CA ASN A 37 -6.08 4.37 1.72
C ASN A 37 -5.79 2.90 2.01
N LEU A 38 -6.85 2.08 2.16
CA LEU A 38 -6.70 0.64 2.43
C LEU A 38 -5.96 -0.08 1.31
N GLY A 39 -6.16 0.34 0.06
CA GLY A 39 -5.47 -0.26 -1.08
C GLY A 39 -3.96 -0.17 -0.91
N LEU A 40 -3.46 1.02 -0.60
CA LEU A 40 -2.05 1.26 -0.34
C LEU A 40 -1.56 0.56 0.93
N MET A 41 -2.37 0.57 2.01
CA MET A 41 -2.08 -0.19 3.23
C MET A 41 -1.83 -1.66 2.93
N LEU A 42 -2.83 -2.33 2.37
CA LEU A 42 -2.76 -3.75 2.05
C LEU A 42 -1.64 -4.05 1.05
N LEU A 43 -1.42 -3.20 0.05
CA LEU A 43 -0.33 -3.36 -0.89
C LEU A 43 1.03 -3.44 -0.18
N ILE A 44 1.32 -2.49 0.71
CA ILE A 44 2.61 -2.45 1.42
C ILE A 44 2.74 -3.59 2.43
N PHE A 45 1.66 -3.99 3.11
CA PHE A 45 1.64 -5.22 3.90
C PHE A 45 1.99 -6.45 3.05
N ILE A 46 1.30 -6.62 1.92
CA ILE A 46 1.47 -7.77 1.05
C ILE A 46 2.89 -7.79 0.49
N LEU A 47 3.40 -6.65 0.04
CA LEU A 47 4.75 -6.53 -0.49
C LEU A 47 5.82 -6.87 0.57
N PHE A 48 5.69 -6.33 1.79
CA PHE A 48 6.69 -6.53 2.85
C PHE A 48 6.76 -7.97 3.37
N PHE A 49 5.59 -8.61 3.54
CA PHE A 49 5.49 -9.95 4.15
C PHE A 49 5.43 -11.10 3.15
N PHE A 50 4.77 -10.91 2.00
CA PHE A 50 4.52 -11.96 1.01
C PHE A 50 5.29 -11.76 -0.31
N GLY A 51 5.94 -10.60 -0.49
CA GLY A 51 6.83 -10.30 -1.61
C GLY A 51 6.13 -9.80 -2.87
N ALA A 52 6.94 -9.48 -3.89
CA ALA A 52 6.50 -8.80 -5.10
C ALA A 52 5.44 -9.57 -5.91
N ARG A 53 5.54 -10.90 -6.00
CA ARG A 53 4.56 -11.72 -6.76
C ARG A 53 3.15 -11.59 -6.20
N ALA A 54 3.00 -11.62 -4.87
CA ALA A 54 1.71 -11.46 -4.22
C ALA A 54 1.19 -10.02 -4.36
N ALA A 55 2.10 -9.03 -4.26
CA ALA A 55 1.76 -7.62 -4.47
C ALA A 55 1.26 -7.35 -5.90
N LEU A 56 1.87 -7.95 -6.92
CA LEU A 56 1.39 -7.84 -8.30
C LEU A 56 -0.03 -8.40 -8.45
N PHE A 57 -0.29 -9.59 -7.89
CA PHE A 57 -1.63 -10.18 -7.93
C PHE A 57 -2.67 -9.31 -7.21
N PHE A 58 -2.27 -8.67 -6.10
CA PHE A 58 -3.08 -7.68 -5.40
C PHE A 58 -3.38 -6.45 -6.27
N ILE A 59 -2.37 -5.85 -6.90
CA ILE A 59 -2.54 -4.68 -7.76
C ILE A 59 -3.49 -5.00 -8.92
N PHE A 60 -3.32 -6.16 -9.56
CA PHE A 60 -4.22 -6.61 -10.61
C PHE A 60 -5.66 -6.78 -10.11
N SER A 61 -5.86 -7.40 -8.96
CA SER A 61 -7.21 -7.65 -8.44
C SER A 61 -7.86 -6.38 -7.89
N PHE A 62 -7.21 -5.72 -6.93
CA PHE A 62 -7.73 -4.55 -6.24
C PHE A 62 -7.75 -3.31 -7.15
N GLY A 63 -6.68 -3.06 -7.90
CA GLY A 63 -6.59 -1.91 -8.81
C GLY A 63 -7.66 -1.97 -9.88
N PHE A 64 -7.84 -3.13 -10.53
CA PHE A 64 -8.89 -3.34 -11.52
C PHE A 64 -10.30 -3.15 -10.96
N LEU A 65 -10.58 -3.66 -9.76
CA LEU A 65 -11.87 -3.46 -9.09
C LEU A 65 -12.11 -1.99 -8.75
N MET A 66 -11.10 -1.29 -8.23
CA MET A 66 -11.21 0.15 -7.95
C MET A 66 -11.43 0.95 -9.23
N ASP A 67 -10.74 0.62 -10.31
CA ASP A 67 -10.95 1.26 -11.61
C ASP A 67 -12.38 1.03 -12.14
N THR A 68 -12.95 -0.15 -11.87
CA THR A 68 -14.34 -0.48 -12.25
C THR A 68 -15.37 0.30 -11.44
N PHE A 69 -15.12 0.54 -10.15
CA PHE A 69 -16.05 1.27 -9.26
C PHE A 69 -15.88 2.78 -9.33
N SER A 70 -14.71 3.27 -9.72
CA SER A 70 -14.42 4.69 -9.70
C SER A 70 -14.94 5.44 -10.92
N PHE A 71 -15.12 6.75 -10.75
CA PHE A 71 -15.40 7.69 -11.84
C PHE A 71 -14.12 8.24 -12.51
N GLN A 72 -12.95 7.65 -12.23
CA GLN A 72 -11.70 8.03 -12.89
C GLN A 72 -11.57 7.29 -14.23
N PHE A 73 -10.58 7.66 -15.04
CA PHE A 73 -10.31 6.92 -16.26
C PHE A 73 -9.81 5.50 -15.93
N PHE A 74 -10.12 4.56 -16.81
CA PHE A 74 -9.77 3.16 -16.63
C PHE A 74 -8.25 2.96 -16.50
N SER A 75 -7.80 2.17 -15.51
CA SER A 75 -6.39 1.95 -15.11
C SER A 75 -5.79 3.01 -14.17
N PHE A 76 -6.53 4.03 -13.73
CA PHE A 76 -6.00 5.05 -12.82
C PHE A 76 -5.41 4.47 -11.53
N TYR A 77 -6.20 3.68 -10.78
CA TYR A 77 -5.78 3.07 -9.53
C TYR A 77 -4.75 1.98 -9.75
N PHE A 78 -4.91 1.18 -10.81
CA PHE A 78 -3.91 0.18 -11.19
C PHE A 78 -2.52 0.80 -11.39
N ILE A 79 -2.42 1.88 -12.17
CA ILE A 79 -1.13 2.56 -12.44
C ILE A 79 -0.57 3.16 -11.15
N CYS A 80 -1.38 3.87 -10.36
CA CYS A 80 -0.90 4.49 -9.12
C CYS A 80 -0.34 3.46 -8.13
N LEU A 81 -1.04 2.34 -7.95
CA LEU A 81 -0.60 1.24 -7.08
C LEU A 81 0.63 0.53 -7.65
N ALA A 82 0.69 0.31 -8.96
CA ALA A 82 1.86 -0.29 -9.60
C ALA A 82 3.13 0.55 -9.41
N VAL A 83 3.04 1.86 -9.66
CA VAL A 83 4.19 2.77 -9.48
C VAL A 83 4.63 2.81 -8.02
N ALA A 84 3.68 2.88 -7.08
CA ALA A 84 3.99 2.82 -5.65
C ALA A 84 4.65 1.50 -5.23
N ALA A 85 4.18 0.36 -5.77
CA ALA A 85 4.76 -0.94 -5.49
C ALA A 85 6.19 -1.08 -6.05
N VAL A 86 6.43 -0.61 -7.27
CA VAL A 86 7.76 -0.63 -7.89
C VAL A 86 8.75 0.20 -7.06
N ALA A 87 8.38 1.44 -6.71
CA ALA A 87 9.24 2.28 -5.86
C ALA A 87 9.52 1.63 -4.50
N SER A 88 8.48 1.09 -3.86
CA SER A 88 8.61 0.41 -2.56
C SER A 88 9.47 -0.86 -2.65
N TYR A 89 9.35 -1.63 -3.72
CA TYR A 89 10.14 -2.84 -3.95
C TYR A 89 11.62 -2.50 -4.14
N LEU A 90 11.94 -1.47 -4.92
CA LEU A 90 13.32 -1.03 -5.13
C LEU A 90 13.98 -0.59 -3.82
N ILE A 91 13.24 0.10 -2.94
CA ILE A 91 13.73 0.49 -1.61
C ILE A 91 13.92 -0.73 -0.72
N LEU A 92 12.95 -1.66 -0.74
CA LEU A 92 13.01 -2.87 0.06
C LEU A 92 14.22 -3.74 -0.29
N GLU A 93 14.50 -3.95 -1.57
CA GLU A 93 15.61 -4.81 -2.03
C GLU A 93 16.98 -4.14 -1.89
N ASN A 94 17.09 -2.84 -2.15
CA ASN A 94 18.40 -2.18 -2.23
C ASN A 94 18.81 -1.47 -0.94
N TRP A 95 17.87 -0.95 -0.15
CA TRP A 95 18.18 0.00 0.94
C TRP A 95 17.82 -0.55 2.32
N LEU A 96 16.85 -1.46 2.41
CA LEU A 96 16.35 -1.98 3.69
C LEU A 96 16.97 -3.33 4.02
N THR A 97 18.11 -3.32 4.72
CA THR A 97 18.81 -4.53 5.19
C THR A 97 18.07 -5.27 6.31
N ASN A 98 17.29 -4.56 7.13
CA ASN A 98 16.54 -5.15 8.24
C ASN A 98 15.03 -4.98 8.05
N LYS A 99 14.26 -6.05 8.31
CA LYS A 99 12.79 -6.01 8.34
C LYS A 99 12.28 -5.52 9.70
N SER A 100 12.52 -4.24 9.98
CA SER A 100 12.10 -3.58 11.23
C SER A 100 10.84 -2.72 11.04
N LEU A 101 10.25 -2.26 12.15
CA LEU A 101 9.13 -1.30 12.13
C LEU A 101 9.51 0.00 11.40
N TYR A 102 10.75 0.48 11.58
CA TYR A 102 11.23 1.69 10.91
C TYR A 102 11.27 1.53 9.40
N SER A 103 11.76 0.38 8.92
CA SER A 103 11.76 0.02 7.51
C SER A 103 10.33 0.04 6.95
N PHE A 104 9.37 -0.42 7.75
CA PHE A 104 7.97 -0.45 7.37
C PHE A 104 7.32 0.95 7.32
N TRP A 105 7.65 1.83 8.26
CA TRP A 105 7.25 3.24 8.22
C TRP A 105 7.80 3.98 7.00
N VAL A 106 9.09 3.78 6.68
CA VAL A 106 9.72 4.39 5.52
C VAL A 106 9.01 3.95 4.23
N LEU A 107 8.72 2.66 4.08
CA LEU A 107 7.98 2.15 2.93
C LEU A 107 6.61 2.80 2.81
N PHE A 108 5.89 2.96 3.92
CA PHE A 108 4.60 3.62 3.89
C PHE A 108 4.67 5.09 3.48
N LEU A 109 5.64 5.84 4.00
CA LEU A 109 5.84 7.24 3.63
C LEU A 109 6.15 7.37 2.14
N VAL A 110 7.10 6.59 1.63
CA VAL A 110 7.48 6.65 0.23
C VAL A 110 6.34 6.19 -0.67
N ALA A 111 5.70 5.07 -0.35
CA ALA A 111 4.56 4.57 -1.12
C ALA A 111 3.42 5.61 -1.18
N THR A 112 3.15 6.29 -0.07
CA THR A 112 2.12 7.35 -0.01
C THR A 112 2.49 8.52 -0.91
N LEU A 113 3.73 8.99 -0.81
CA LEU A 113 4.20 10.11 -1.63
C LEU A 113 4.15 9.74 -3.12
N VAL A 114 4.69 8.59 -3.49
CA VAL A 114 4.73 8.11 -4.88
C VAL A 114 3.32 7.88 -5.43
N TYR A 115 2.43 7.26 -4.65
CA TYR A 115 1.03 7.06 -5.04
C TYR A 115 0.32 8.38 -5.32
N ASN A 116 0.44 9.36 -4.40
CA ASN A 116 -0.24 10.64 -4.57
C ASN A 116 0.39 11.45 -5.72
N LEU A 117 1.71 11.43 -5.89
CA LEU A 117 2.36 12.08 -7.03
C LEU A 117 1.92 11.46 -8.36
N ALA A 118 1.87 10.13 -8.46
CA ALA A 118 1.36 9.43 -9.63
C ALA A 118 -0.10 9.84 -9.91
N ALA A 119 -0.97 9.83 -8.90
CA ALA A 119 -2.35 10.27 -9.02
C ALA A 119 -2.44 11.74 -9.50
N GLY A 120 -1.67 12.64 -8.90
CA GLY A 120 -1.62 14.06 -9.27
C GLY A 120 -1.17 14.27 -10.72
N ILE A 121 -0.13 13.56 -11.16
CA ILE A 121 0.34 13.60 -12.56
C ILE A 121 -0.74 13.05 -13.49
N LEU A 122 -1.32 11.88 -13.20
CA LEU A 122 -2.34 11.27 -14.05
C LEU A 122 -3.60 12.13 -14.17
N THR A 123 -4.06 12.75 -13.08
CA THR A 123 -5.19 13.69 -13.13
C THR A 123 -4.88 14.92 -13.98
N PHE A 124 -3.66 15.47 -13.89
CA PHE A 124 -3.23 16.61 -14.70
C PHE A 124 -3.13 16.26 -16.19
N LEU A 125 -2.63 15.07 -16.51
CA LEU A 125 -2.61 14.54 -17.88
C LEU A 125 -4.02 14.32 -18.42
N ALA A 126 -4.91 13.71 -17.63
CA ALA A 126 -6.31 13.48 -18.00
C ALA A 126 -7.09 14.79 -18.21
N ALA A 127 -6.71 15.86 -17.50
CA ALA A 127 -7.25 17.20 -17.68
C ALA A 127 -6.62 17.97 -18.85
N ASN A 128 -5.83 17.32 -19.73
CA ASN A 128 -5.15 17.94 -20.87
C ASN A 128 -4.29 19.16 -20.46
N PHE A 129 -3.56 19.05 -19.36
CA PHE A 129 -2.67 20.12 -18.85
C PHE A 129 -3.40 21.42 -18.48
N GLN A 130 -4.71 21.37 -18.25
CA GLN A 130 -5.48 22.55 -17.83
C GLN A 130 -5.27 22.83 -16.33
N GLY A 131 -4.97 24.08 -16.01
CA GLY A 131 -4.79 24.55 -14.63
C GLY A 131 -3.40 24.27 -14.06
N LEU A 132 -3.27 24.41 -12.73
CA LEU A 132 -2.04 24.09 -12.01
C LEU A 132 -2.00 22.59 -11.67
N PRO A 133 -0.82 21.94 -11.75
CA PRO A 133 -0.66 20.57 -11.30
C PRO A 133 -1.10 20.41 -9.84
N GLY A 134 -1.94 19.41 -9.56
CA GLY A 134 -2.54 19.20 -8.25
C GLY A 134 -1.50 19.12 -7.12
N PHE A 135 -0.31 18.58 -7.39
CA PHE A 135 0.77 18.45 -6.41
C PHE A 135 1.40 19.79 -5.95
N LEU A 136 1.10 20.90 -6.61
CA LEU A 136 1.51 22.24 -6.16
C LEU A 136 0.50 22.86 -5.18
N THR A 137 -0.66 22.24 -4.97
CA THR A 137 -1.70 22.77 -4.09
C THR A 137 -1.45 22.40 -2.63
N PHE A 138 -1.84 23.29 -1.69
CA PHE A 138 -1.79 22.98 -0.26
C PHE A 138 -2.67 21.77 0.11
N SER A 139 -3.81 21.61 -0.57
CA SER A 139 -4.71 20.47 -0.40
C SER A 139 -4.03 19.13 -0.67
N PHE A 140 -3.12 19.07 -1.65
CA PHE A 140 -2.36 17.87 -1.95
C PHE A 140 -1.46 17.47 -0.79
N TRP A 141 -0.63 18.39 -0.30
CA TRP A 141 0.28 18.11 0.81
C TRP A 141 -0.45 17.78 2.09
N ARG A 142 -1.59 18.43 2.33
CA ARG A 142 -2.49 18.08 3.43
C ARG A 142 -3.01 16.63 3.31
N ASN A 143 -3.36 16.21 2.09
CA ASN A 143 -3.80 14.84 1.83
C ASN A 143 -2.66 13.83 2.06
N VAL A 144 -1.47 14.09 1.49
CA VAL A 144 -0.26 13.27 1.69
C VAL A 144 0.05 13.12 3.18
N PHE A 145 -0.04 14.21 3.95
CA PHE A 145 0.19 14.20 5.40
C PHE A 145 -0.81 13.29 6.13
N TYR A 146 -2.12 13.45 5.89
CA TYR A 146 -3.12 12.63 6.57
C TYR A 146 -3.06 11.15 6.16
N GLN A 147 -2.87 10.86 4.87
CA GLN A 147 -2.65 9.48 4.40
C GLN A 147 -1.41 8.88 5.06
N SER A 148 -0.31 9.63 5.14
CA SER A 148 0.93 9.17 5.78
C SER A 148 0.72 8.88 7.26
N ALA A 149 0.01 9.76 7.98
CA ALA A 149 -0.30 9.56 9.39
C ALA A 149 -1.12 8.28 9.62
N TRP A 150 -2.17 8.06 8.83
CA TRP A 150 -2.97 6.84 8.89
C TRP A 150 -2.14 5.59 8.56
N ASN A 151 -1.26 5.69 7.56
CA ASN A 151 -0.39 4.59 7.16
C ASN A 151 0.65 4.24 8.22
N ILE A 152 1.24 5.23 8.91
CA ILE A 152 2.15 4.99 10.04
C ILE A 152 1.40 4.36 11.22
N LEU A 153 0.20 4.83 11.53
CA LEU A 153 -0.64 4.25 12.58
C LEU A 153 -0.99 2.79 12.25
N ALA A 154 -1.42 2.52 11.01
CA ALA A 154 -1.67 1.18 10.53
C ALA A 154 -0.41 0.31 10.63
N ALA A 155 0.74 0.83 10.20
CA ALA A 155 2.01 0.14 10.29
C ALA A 155 2.35 -0.25 11.74
N ALA A 156 2.19 0.66 12.71
CA ALA A 156 2.43 0.37 14.11
C ALA A 156 1.49 -0.71 14.67
N LEU A 157 0.19 -0.64 14.34
CA LEU A 157 -0.80 -1.61 14.80
C LEU A 157 -0.54 -3.00 14.21
N PHE A 158 -0.45 -3.07 12.89
CA PHE A 158 -0.30 -4.35 12.20
C PHE A 158 1.09 -4.94 12.35
N PHE A 159 2.16 -4.15 12.47
CA PHE A 159 3.49 -4.72 12.68
C PHE A 159 3.53 -5.56 13.96
N ASN A 160 2.91 -5.10 15.04
CA ASN A 160 2.81 -5.89 16.27
C ASN A 160 2.04 -7.20 16.05
N ILE A 161 0.91 -7.14 15.34
CA ILE A 161 0.13 -8.34 14.99
C ILE A 161 0.97 -9.28 14.11
N SER A 162 1.66 -8.74 13.12
CA SER A 162 2.50 -9.48 12.19
C SER A 162 3.71 -10.09 12.88
N VAL A 163 4.34 -9.44 13.85
CA VAL A 163 5.43 -10.03 14.65
C VAL A 163 4.92 -11.21 15.47
N VAL A 164 3.73 -11.10 16.07
CA VAL A 164 3.10 -12.19 16.84
C VAL A 164 2.70 -13.35 15.94
N LEU A 165 2.14 -13.08 14.75
CA LEU A 165 1.78 -14.11 13.76
C LEU A 165 3.03 -14.72 13.13
N ALA A 166 4.05 -13.91 12.89
CA ALA A 166 5.31 -14.31 12.29
C ALA A 166 6.36 -14.66 13.35
N LYS A 167 5.98 -15.39 14.42
CA LYS A 167 6.89 -16.16 15.32
C LYS A 167 7.93 -17.06 14.59
N ARG A 168 8.03 -16.98 13.25
CA ARG A 168 9.05 -17.49 12.34
C ARG A 168 10.20 -16.52 12.03
N PHE A 169 10.12 -15.24 12.39
CA PHE A 169 11.31 -14.39 12.39
C PHE A 169 12.14 -14.78 13.60
N GLN A 170 13.12 -15.66 13.36
CA GLN A 170 14.04 -16.15 14.39
C GLN A 170 14.50 -14.98 15.25
N PRO A 171 14.52 -15.12 16.58
CA PRO A 171 15.15 -14.12 17.38
C PRO A 171 16.61 -14.08 16.94
N PHE A 172 17.06 -12.90 16.51
CA PHE A 172 18.46 -12.57 16.33
C PHE A 172 19.11 -12.51 17.73
N PHE A 173 18.96 -13.57 18.53
CA PHE A 173 19.87 -13.81 19.62
C PHE A 173 21.17 -14.17 18.91
N LEU A 174 22.03 -13.16 18.81
CA LEU A 174 23.47 -13.34 18.73
C LEU A 174 23.80 -14.61 19.51
N GLU A 175 24.24 -15.66 18.81
CA GLU A 175 24.96 -16.74 19.45
C GLU A 175 26.09 -16.05 20.19
N LYS A 176 25.92 -15.89 21.50
CA LYS A 176 27.02 -15.54 22.38
C LYS A 176 27.96 -16.71 22.21
N LYS A 177 28.95 -16.53 21.33
CA LYS A 177 30.10 -17.42 21.19
C LYS A 177 30.63 -17.54 22.61
N SER A 178 30.28 -18.64 23.27
CA SER A 178 30.82 -18.99 24.57
C SER A 178 32.32 -18.99 24.38
N GLY A 179 32.99 -18.05 25.03
CA GLY A 179 34.43 -17.96 24.99
C GLY A 179 35.06 -19.23 25.55
N LEU A 180 36.33 -19.36 25.15
CA LEU A 180 37.35 -20.34 25.57
C LEU A 180 37.27 -21.69 24.85
#